data_AF-A0A7X4FSX1-F1
#
_entry.id   AF-A0A7X4FSX1-F1
#
_cell.length_a   1.000
_cell.length_b   1.000
_cell.length_c   1.000
_cell.angle_alpha   90.00
_cell.angle_beta   90.00
_cell.angle_gamma   90.00
#
_symmetry.space_group_name_H-M   'P 1'
#
loop_
_entity.id
_entity.type
_entity.pdbx_description
1 polymer ?
#
loop_
_entity_poly.entity_id
_entity_poly.type
_entity_poly.pdbx_seq_one_letter_code
_entity_poly.pdbx_strand_id
1 'polypeptide(L)' 'MRAGHDTDIVGETFTLTHTALGNEYTNVTADLTVEVQDAGHPDVTVAFGSGSYTAAEGGSVDVAVTLNADPERTVV' A
#
# COMPACT_ATOMS: atom_id res chain seq x y z
N MET A 1 3.62 13.91 17.40
CA MET A 1 4.04 12.71 16.63
C MET A 1 2.84 12.30 15.78
N ARG A 2 3.04 12.00 14.49
CA ARG A 2 2.02 11.48 13.59
C ARG A 2 2.56 10.17 13.01
N ALA A 3 1.70 9.18 12.84
CA ALA A 3 2.01 8.04 11.98
C ALA A 3 2.26 8.58 10.56
N GLY A 4 3.33 8.14 9.92
CA GLY A 4 3.61 8.41 8.51
C GLY A 4 3.32 7.14 7.72
N HIS A 5 3.05 7.28 6.41
CA HIS A 5 3.11 6.13 5.51
C HIS A 5 4.49 5.49 5.59
N ASP A 6 4.54 4.19 5.77
CA ASP A 6 5.74 3.41 5.50
C ASP A 6 5.65 2.79 4.09
N THR A 7 6.46 1.76 3.84
CA THR A 7 6.61 1.14 2.52
C THR A 7 6.00 -0.24 2.43
N ASP A 8 5.49 -0.79 3.53
CA ASP A 8 4.81 -2.08 3.49
C ASP A 8 3.30 -1.87 3.20
N ILE A 9 2.66 -2.92 2.69
CA ILE A 9 1.25 -2.85 2.23
C ILE A 9 0.32 -3.62 3.16
N VAL A 10 0.80 -3.99 4.35
CA VAL A 10 0.11 -4.89 5.26
C VAL A 10 -0.27 -4.09 6.49
N GLY A 11 -1.58 -3.87 6.68
CA GLY A 11 -2.06 -3.18 7.88
C GLY A 11 -1.61 -3.88 9.17
N GLU A 12 -1.26 -3.07 10.18
CA GLU A 12 -0.68 -3.55 11.42
C GLU A 12 -1.60 -3.31 12.61
N THR A 13 -1.39 -4.11 13.65
CA THR A 13 -2.11 -4.01 14.91
C THR A 13 -1.14 -3.90 16.07
N PHE A 14 -1.33 -2.87 16.88
CA PHE A 14 -0.55 -2.63 18.09
C PHE A 14 -1.47 -2.63 19.31
N THR A 15 -1.00 -3.21 20.40
CA THR A 15 -1.69 -3.15 21.70
C THR A 15 -0.95 -2.19 22.62
N LEU A 16 -1.64 -1.16 23.08
CA LEU A 16 -1.14 -0.27 24.12
C LEU A 16 -1.76 -0.65 25.47
N THR A 17 -0.98 -1.30 26.32
CA THR A 17 -1.38 -1.66 27.67
C THR A 17 -1.15 -0.50 28.63
N HIS A 18 -2.21 -0.07 29.30
CA HIS A 18 -2.18 0.91 30.39
C HIS A 18 -2.22 0.19 31.72
N THR A 19 -1.37 0.58 32.66
CA THR A 19 -1.37 0.06 34.03
C THR A 19 -1.56 1.20 35.02
N ALA A 20 -2.64 1.15 35.79
CA ALA A 20 -2.92 2.10 36.86
C ALA A 20 -2.39 1.58 38.21
N LEU A 21 -1.67 2.44 38.92
CA LEU A 21 -1.10 2.19 40.24
C LEU A 21 -1.38 3.38 41.18
N GLY A 22 -1.63 3.09 42.47
CA GLY A 22 -1.82 4.11 43.51
C GLY A 22 -3.29 4.46 43.77
N ASN A 23 -3.58 5.19 44.87
CA ASN A 23 -4.93 5.54 45.32
C ASN A 23 -5.94 4.37 45.16
N GLU A 24 -5.62 3.24 45.80
CA GLU A 24 -6.39 1.98 45.80
C GLU A 24 -6.35 1.15 44.49
N TYR A 25 -5.87 1.69 43.37
CA TYR A 25 -5.62 0.88 42.17
C TYR A 25 -4.39 0.00 42.36
N THR A 26 -4.62 -1.31 42.35
CA THR A 26 -3.55 -2.33 42.41
C THR A 26 -3.45 -3.03 41.07
N ASN A 27 -2.54 -2.53 40.23
CA ASN A 27 -2.15 -3.15 38.96
C ASN A 27 -3.35 -3.40 38.03
N VAL A 28 -4.27 -2.42 37.95
CA VAL A 28 -5.40 -2.50 37.03
C VAL A 28 -4.90 -2.21 35.63
N THR A 29 -5.12 -3.13 34.70
CA THR A 29 -4.69 -3.00 33.31
C THR A 29 -5.85 -2.82 32.35
N ALA A 30 -5.63 -2.02 31.31
CA ALA A 30 -6.56 -1.88 30.20
C ALA A 30 -5.78 -1.78 28.88
N ASP A 31 -6.21 -2.54 27.89
CA ASP A 31 -5.61 -2.55 26.57
C ASP A 31 -6.37 -1.62 25.62
N LEU A 32 -5.62 -0.83 24.87
CA LEU A 32 -6.11 -0.09 23.71
C LEU A 32 -5.53 -0.74 22.46
N THR A 33 -6.39 -1.31 21.63
CA THR A 33 -6.01 -1.78 20.30
C THR A 33 -5.93 -0.60 19.33
N VAL A 34 -4.81 -0.50 18.63
CA VAL A 34 -4.59 0.48 17.56
C VAL A 34 -4.41 -0.30 16.27
N GLU A 35 -5.27 0.00 15.30
CA GLU A 35 -5.20 -0.54 13.94
C GLU A 35 -4.63 0.55 13.02
N VAL A 36 -3.59 0.20 12.28
CA VAL A 36 -3.02 1.04 11.22
C VAL A 36 -3.48 0.42 9.91
N GLN A 37 -4.27 1.19 9.15
CA GLN A 37 -4.76 0.77 7.85
C GLN A 37 -3.84 1.33 6.77
N ASP A 38 -3.23 0.45 5.99
CA ASP A 38 -2.57 0.83 4.75
C ASP A 38 -3.59 0.97 3.61
N ALA A 39 -3.43 2.01 2.79
CA ALA A 39 -4.34 2.27 1.67
C ALA A 39 -4.03 1.42 0.43
N GLY A 40 -3.00 0.56 0.49
CA GLY A 40 -2.49 -0.20 -0.64
C GLY A 40 -2.04 0.71 -1.78
N HIS A 41 -1.92 0.12 -2.95
CA HIS A 41 -1.92 0.91 -4.20
C HIS A 41 -3.08 0.41 -5.06
N PRO A 42 -3.61 1.20 -5.99
CA PRO A 42 -4.76 0.80 -6.78
C PRO A 42 -4.47 -0.41 -7.65
N ASP A 43 -5.52 -1.21 -7.88
CA ASP A 43 -5.52 -2.21 -8.94
C ASP A 43 -5.45 -1.53 -10.30
N VAL A 44 -4.52 -1.98 -11.15
CA VAL A 44 -4.33 -1.44 -12.50
C VAL A 44 -4.54 -2.51 -13.56
N THR A 45 -5.25 -2.13 -14.61
CA THR A 45 -5.40 -2.92 -15.84
C THR A 45 -4.50 -2.32 -16.91
N VAL A 46 -3.71 -3.19 -17.56
CA VAL A 46 -2.86 -2.83 -18.68
C VAL A 46 -3.59 -3.16 -19.98
N ALA A 47 -3.60 -2.22 -20.92
CA ALA A 47 -4.08 -2.45 -22.27
C ALA A 47 -3.00 -2.05 -23.29
N PHE A 48 -2.79 -2.94 -24.26
CA PHE A 48 -1.97 -2.65 -25.44
C PHE A 48 -2.87 -2.08 -26.54
N GLY A 49 -2.36 -1.09 -27.27
CA GLY A 49 -3.10 -0.51 -28.41
C GLY A 49 -3.43 -1.50 -29.52
N SER A 50 -2.65 -2.58 -29.64
CA SER A 50 -2.84 -3.67 -30.60
C SER A 50 -2.40 -5.01 -29.99
N GLY A 51 -3.01 -6.10 -30.46
CA GLY A 51 -2.59 -7.47 -30.12
C GLY A 51 -1.32 -7.92 -30.85
N SER A 52 -0.90 -7.20 -31.89
CA SER A 52 0.35 -7.43 -32.60
C SER A 52 0.96 -6.14 -33.14
N TYR A 53 2.28 -6.12 -33.19
CA TYR A 53 3.09 -5.04 -33.76
C TYR A 53 4.16 -5.65 -34.65
N THR A 54 4.41 -5.02 -35.80
CA THR A 54 5.43 -5.48 -36.76
C THR A 54 6.37 -4.33 -37.05
N ALA A 55 7.68 -4.57 -36.95
CA ALA A 55 8.72 -3.65 -37.40
C ALA A 55 9.51 -4.30 -38.54
N ALA A 56 9.82 -3.52 -39.57
CA ALA A 56 10.75 -3.96 -40.61
C ALA A 56 12.18 -4.02 -40.07
N GLU A 57 13.05 -4.78 -40.73
CA GLU A 57 14.48 -4.80 -40.40
C GLU A 57 15.08 -3.39 -40.49
N GLY A 58 15.73 -2.95 -39.41
CA GLY A 58 16.25 -1.57 -39.28
C GLY A 58 15.19 -0.51 -38.96
N GLY A 59 13.91 -0.89 -38.82
CA GLY A 59 12.80 -0.01 -38.44
C GLY A 59 12.51 0.00 -36.93
N SER A 60 11.67 0.95 -36.51
CA SER A 60 11.10 1.02 -35.15
C SER A 60 9.58 0.99 -35.23
N VAL A 61 8.95 0.47 -34.18
CA VAL A 61 7.50 0.52 -33.98
C VAL A 61 7.22 1.01 -32.56
N ASP A 62 6.30 1.95 -32.43
CA ASP A 62 5.85 2.42 -31.12
C ASP A 62 4.77 1.47 -30.60
N VAL A 63 4.98 0.96 -29.39
CA VAL A 63 3.99 0.14 -28.68
C VAL A 63 3.30 1.02 -27.64
N ALA A 64 2.07 1.42 -27.95
CA ALA A 64 1.26 2.17 -27.01
C ALA A 64 0.74 1.24 -25.90
N VAL A 65 1.02 1.62 -24.66
CA VAL A 65 0.52 0.95 -23.45
C VAL A 65 -0.25 1.98 -22.64
N THR A 66 -1.45 1.60 -22.21
CA THR A 66 -2.30 2.43 -21.35
C THR A 66 -2.58 1.73 -20.05
N LEU A 67 -2.44 2.47 -18.95
CA LEU A 67 -2.93 2.09 -17.63
C LEU A 67 -4.24 2.84 -17.35
N ASN A 68 -5.19 2.18 -16.70
CA ASN A 68 -6.47 2.79 -16.33
C ASN A 68 -6.40 3.73 -15.12
N ALA A 69 -5.30 3.70 -14.36
CA ALA A 69 -5.02 4.54 -13.21
C ALA A 69 -3.50 4.70 -13.02
N ASP A 70 -3.09 5.68 -12.20
CA ASP A 70 -1.71 5.78 -11.73
C ASP A 70 -1.41 4.57 -10.82
N PRO A 71 -0.44 3.71 -11.15
CA PRO A 71 -0.11 2.54 -10.35
C PRO A 71 0.55 2.87 -9.01
N GLU A 72 1.05 4.10 -8.81
CA GLU A 72 1.82 4.55 -7.64
C GLU A 72 3.11 3.72 -7.40
N ARG A 73 3.48 2.89 -8.39
CA ARG A 73 4.65 2.01 -8.40
C ARG A 73 5.13 1.78 -9.83
N THR A 74 6.35 1.28 -9.99
CA THR A 74 6.80 0.74 -11.27
C THR A 74 6.08 -0.58 -11.56
N VAL A 75 5.44 -0.66 -12.73
CA VAL A 75 4.88 -1.91 -13.26
C VAL A 75 5.94 -2.55 -14.16
N VAL A 76 6.31 -3.81 -13.87
CA VAL A 76 7.34 -4.58 -14.60
C VAL A 76 6.76 -5.81 -15.28
#